data_AF-A0A0M8MKH2-F1
#
_entry.id   AF-A0A0M8MKH2-F1
#
_cell.length_a   1.000
_cell.length_b   1.000
_cell.length_c   1.000
_cell.angle_alpha   90.00
_cell.angle_beta   90.00
_cell.angle_gamma   90.00
#
_symmetry.space_group_name_H-M   'P 1'
#
loop_
_entity.id
_entity.type
_entity.pdbx_description
1 polymer ?
#
loop_
_entity_poly.entity_id
_entity_poly.type
_entity_poly.pdbx_seq_one_letter_code
_entity_poly.pdbx_strand_id
1 'polypeptide(L)'
;MNLPKKLVRLLLFYVLALVLTYIARKQVNVLNLLLQNISDIPFSFNYNHGIAVALLAFLFYRFGGIAQSITLLGSEKLKSLLFPLVLFTVYGVVGINNAHGINPHLWALLFCFLAFVYNIMEEYAWRGWVIDALGNVHYVVKSMVSGVLWAFWHLLIFADFNQYGGFWVFMAFCVVFSFILTFAALRTKSVVAPAAIHAFIIQTNIAAVVCFVLFALLLVFWPKIGNIVKTKKPAV
;
A
#
# COMPACT_ATOMS: atom_id res chain seq x y z
N MET A 1 -23.72 11.75 12.00
CA MET A 1 -22.97 12.61 11.03
C MET A 1 -23.50 12.34 9.63
N ASN A 2 -24.07 13.35 8.96
CA ASN A 2 -24.82 13.20 7.69
C ASN A 2 -23.89 12.79 6.52
N LEU A 3 -24.38 11.88 5.67
CA LEU A 3 -23.72 11.37 4.45
C LEU A 3 -23.03 12.43 3.56
N PRO A 4 -23.59 13.65 3.35
CA PRO A 4 -22.96 14.68 2.51
C PRO A 4 -21.59 15.12 3.03
N LYS A 5 -21.42 15.21 4.36
CA LYS A 5 -20.14 15.66 4.95
C LYS A 5 -19.00 14.65 4.72
N LYS A 6 -19.31 13.35 4.68
CA LYS A 6 -18.31 12.31 4.40
C LYS A 6 -17.86 12.35 2.95
N LEU A 7 -18.82 12.47 2.02
CA LEU A 7 -18.54 12.56 0.60
C LEU A 7 -17.69 13.79 0.26
N VAL A 8 -18.03 14.96 0.80
CA VAL A 8 -17.24 16.19 0.61
C VAL A 8 -15.79 16.01 1.06
N ARG A 9 -15.55 15.39 2.22
CA ARG A 9 -14.18 15.13 2.72
C ARG A 9 -13.41 14.19 1.80
N LEU A 10 -14.05 13.11 1.34
CA LEU A 10 -13.44 12.15 0.42
C LEU A 10 -13.06 12.83 -0.91
N LEU A 11 -13.98 13.62 -1.48
CA LEU A 11 -13.73 14.35 -2.71
C LEU A 11 -12.61 15.38 -2.55
N LEU A 12 -12.61 16.14 -1.44
CA LEU A 12 -11.57 17.11 -1.15
C LEU A 12 -10.20 16.43 -1.02
N PHE A 13 -10.12 15.33 -0.26
CA PHE A 13 -8.89 14.55 -0.17
C PHE A 13 -8.42 14.08 -1.53
N TYR A 14 -9.32 13.51 -2.34
CA TYR A 14 -8.96 12.95 -3.62
C TYR A 14 -8.47 14.02 -4.61
N VAL A 15 -9.15 15.17 -4.70
CA VAL A 15 -8.70 16.30 -5.54
C VAL A 15 -7.32 16.79 -5.09
N LEU A 16 -7.10 16.96 -3.77
CA LEU A 16 -5.80 17.36 -3.25
C LEU A 16 -4.72 16.29 -3.51
N ALA A 17 -5.06 15.00 -3.44
CA ALA A 17 -4.14 13.92 -3.76
C ALA A 17 -3.68 13.99 -5.22
N LEU A 18 -4.60 14.25 -6.16
CA LEU A 18 -4.29 14.44 -7.58
C LEU A 18 -3.39 15.68 -7.80
N VAL A 19 -3.76 16.83 -7.23
CA VAL A 19 -2.98 18.07 -7.37
C VAL A 19 -1.57 17.92 -6.80
N LEU A 20 -1.45 17.40 -5.57
CA LEU A 20 -0.16 17.21 -4.93
C LEU A 20 0.70 16.19 -5.67
N THR A 21 0.10 15.12 -6.20
CA THR A 21 0.82 14.13 -7.01
C THR A 21 1.35 14.73 -8.30
N TYR A 22 0.53 15.51 -9.00
CA TYR A 22 0.95 16.22 -10.21
C TYR A 22 2.13 17.16 -9.94
N ILE A 23 2.08 17.95 -8.86
CA ILE A 23 3.16 18.86 -8.46
C ILE A 23 4.40 18.06 -8.06
N ALA A 24 4.25 17.06 -7.20
CA ALA A 24 5.35 16.24 -6.67
C ALA A 24 6.13 15.53 -7.78
N ARG A 25 5.44 15.11 -8.84
CA ARG A 25 6.06 14.45 -9.99
C ARG A 25 6.85 15.36 -10.92
N LYS A 26 6.62 16.67 -10.88
CA LYS A 26 7.43 17.65 -11.61
C LYS A 26 8.73 18.00 -10.87
N GLN A 27 8.84 17.62 -9.60
CA GLN A 27 10.03 17.86 -8.80
C GLN A 27 11.09 16.78 -9.06
N VAL A 28 12.34 17.11 -8.74
CA VAL A 28 13.45 16.16 -8.77
C VAL A 28 13.14 15.00 -7.82
N ASN A 29 13.45 13.77 -8.23
CA ASN A 29 13.20 12.57 -7.44
C ASN A 29 14.03 12.61 -6.14
N VAL A 30 13.36 12.81 -5.01
CA VAL A 30 14.02 12.92 -3.69
C VAL A 30 14.77 11.64 -3.34
N LEU A 31 14.26 10.46 -3.73
CA LEU A 31 14.96 9.20 -3.50
C LEU A 31 16.32 9.20 -4.20
N ASN A 32 16.37 9.61 -5.47
CA ASN A 32 17.61 9.66 -6.22
C ASN A 32 18.55 10.72 -5.66
N LEU A 33 18.05 11.87 -5.19
CA LEU A 33 18.87 12.89 -4.51
C LEU A 33 19.53 12.37 -3.23
N LEU A 34 18.86 11.48 -2.49
CA LEU A 34 19.42 10.87 -1.29
C LEU A 34 20.42 9.77 -1.64
N LEU A 35 20.07 8.93 -2.61
CA LEU A 35 20.87 7.75 -2.96
C LEU A 35 22.08 8.06 -3.82
N GLN A 36 22.08 9.13 -4.63
CA GLN A 36 23.24 9.53 -5.45
C GLN A 36 24.51 9.80 -4.62
N ASN A 37 24.37 10.12 -3.33
CA ASN A 37 25.50 10.32 -2.43
C ASN A 37 26.11 8.99 -1.93
N ILE A 38 25.45 7.87 -2.21
CA ILE A 38 25.77 6.54 -1.67
C ILE A 38 25.98 5.53 -2.83
N SER A 39 25.32 5.72 -3.97
CA SER A 39 25.38 4.83 -5.13
C SER A 39 25.01 5.56 -6.43
N ASP A 40 25.71 5.22 -7.51
CA ASP A 40 25.43 5.71 -8.87
C ASP A 40 24.25 4.99 -9.55
N ILE A 41 23.57 4.07 -8.87
CA ILE A 41 22.48 3.29 -9.46
C ILE A 41 21.22 4.16 -9.57
N PRO A 42 20.69 4.35 -10.80
CA PRO A 42 19.48 5.13 -10.98
C PRO A 42 18.26 4.28 -10.59
N PHE A 43 17.74 4.51 -9.39
CA PHE A 43 16.48 3.88 -8.98
C PHE A 43 15.30 4.52 -9.71
N SER A 44 14.42 3.67 -10.26
CA SER A 44 13.24 4.09 -11.02
C SER A 44 12.07 4.55 -10.14
N PHE A 45 12.09 4.23 -8.85
CA PHE A 45 11.05 4.65 -7.91
C PHE A 45 11.11 6.15 -7.65
N ASN A 46 10.03 6.86 -7.95
CA ASN A 46 9.87 8.26 -7.55
C ASN A 46 9.05 8.33 -6.26
N TYR A 47 9.69 8.60 -5.13
CA TYR A 47 9.00 8.62 -3.84
C TYR A 47 8.13 9.86 -3.63
N ASN A 48 8.31 10.92 -4.42
CA ASN A 48 7.69 12.22 -4.16
C ASN A 48 6.16 12.13 -4.07
N HIS A 49 5.53 11.35 -4.95
CA HIS A 49 4.08 11.20 -4.96
C HIS A 49 3.57 10.29 -3.84
N GLY A 50 4.32 9.24 -3.47
CA GLY A 50 4.05 8.45 -2.26
C GLY A 50 4.10 9.32 -1.00
N ILE A 51 5.17 10.11 -0.83
CA ILE A 51 5.32 11.07 0.27
C ILE A 51 4.15 12.05 0.29
N ALA A 52 3.78 12.60 -0.87
CA ALA A 52 2.69 13.56 -1.00
C ALA A 52 1.36 12.99 -0.49
N VAL A 53 0.97 11.78 -0.92
CA VAL A 53 -0.30 11.16 -0.48
C VAL A 53 -0.24 10.73 0.99
N ALA A 54 0.91 10.29 1.49
CA ALA A 54 1.08 9.94 2.90
C ALA A 54 0.97 11.16 3.83
N LEU A 55 1.62 12.28 3.48
CA LEU A 55 1.52 13.54 4.22
C LEU A 55 0.09 14.08 4.18
N LEU A 56 -0.58 14.01 3.02
CA LEU A 56 -1.98 14.40 2.91
C LEU A 56 -2.88 13.55 3.83
N ALA A 57 -2.72 12.23 3.81
CA ALA A 57 -3.46 11.33 4.69
C ALA A 57 -3.20 11.63 6.17
N PHE A 58 -1.94 11.94 6.53
CA PHE A 58 -1.58 12.34 7.88
C PHE A 58 -2.31 13.62 8.31
N LEU A 59 -2.31 14.66 7.47
CA LEU A 59 -3.02 15.92 7.75
C LEU A 59 -4.52 15.70 7.90
N PHE A 60 -5.12 14.87 7.05
CA PHE A 60 -6.55 14.56 7.13
C PHE A 60 -6.91 13.68 8.33
N TYR A 61 -6.03 12.81 8.80
CA TYR A 61 -6.22 12.15 10.10
C TYR A 61 -6.10 13.14 11.26
N ARG A 62 -5.11 14.05 11.21
CA ARG A 62 -4.84 15.00 12.28
C ARG A 62 -5.92 16.07 12.46
N PHE A 63 -6.49 16.55 11.34
CA PHE A 63 -7.39 17.71 11.31
C PHE A 63 -8.78 17.40 10.74
N GLY A 64 -8.95 16.28 10.02
CA GLY A 64 -10.21 15.95 9.33
C GLY A 64 -11.28 15.29 10.21
N GLY A 65 -11.00 15.03 11.49
CA GLY A 65 -11.96 14.48 12.45
C GLY A 65 -12.44 13.06 12.11
N ILE A 66 -11.62 12.28 11.41
CA ILE A 66 -11.83 10.84 11.15
C ILE A 66 -10.89 10.07 12.07
N ALA A 67 -11.44 9.17 12.88
CA ALA A 67 -10.64 8.33 13.75
C ALA A 67 -9.86 7.30 12.92
N GLN A 68 -8.56 7.20 13.18
CA GLN A 68 -7.69 6.23 12.55
C GLN A 68 -7.95 4.83 13.13
N SER A 69 -8.57 3.94 12.34
CA SER A 69 -8.82 2.56 12.75
C SER A 69 -7.76 1.59 12.23
N ILE A 70 -7.06 1.97 11.16
CA ILE A 70 -5.98 1.22 10.53
C ILE A 70 -4.67 1.96 10.82
N THR A 71 -3.82 1.35 11.64
CA THR A 71 -2.54 1.94 12.07
C THR A 71 -1.39 1.26 11.32
N LEU A 72 -0.16 1.75 11.50
CA LEU A 72 1.01 1.17 10.82
C LEU A 72 1.13 -0.35 11.08
N LEU A 73 1.13 -0.75 12.36
CA LEU A 73 1.32 -2.14 12.78
C LEU A 73 0.02 -2.87 13.15
N GLY A 74 -1.10 -2.15 13.21
CA GLY A 74 -2.42 -2.71 13.47
C GLY A 74 -2.63 -3.32 14.84
N SER A 75 -3.52 -4.31 14.89
CA SER A 75 -3.99 -4.93 16.14
C SER A 75 -2.94 -5.83 16.80
N GLU A 76 -2.18 -6.58 16.00
CA GLU A 76 -1.19 -7.55 16.45
C GLU A 76 0.20 -7.15 15.94
N LYS A 77 0.83 -6.18 16.61
CA LYS A 77 2.01 -5.46 16.10
C LYS A 77 3.12 -6.36 15.56
N LEU A 78 3.53 -7.37 16.33
CA LEU A 78 4.61 -8.29 15.94
C LEU A 78 4.18 -9.22 14.80
N LYS A 79 2.94 -9.71 14.80
CA LYS A 79 2.44 -10.59 13.74
C LYS A 79 2.33 -9.86 12.41
N SER A 80 2.07 -8.54 12.42
CA SER A 80 1.98 -7.76 11.18
C SER A 80 3.33 -7.70 10.46
N LEU A 81 4.44 -7.89 11.17
CA LEU A 81 5.78 -7.97 10.59
C LEU A 81 6.04 -9.29 9.85
N LEU A 82 5.18 -10.31 9.99
CA LEU A 82 5.29 -11.54 9.21
C LEU A 82 5.07 -11.30 7.72
N PHE A 83 4.28 -10.29 7.34
CA PHE A 83 4.06 -9.94 5.93
C PHE A 83 5.35 -9.45 5.24
N PRO A 84 6.02 -8.38 5.71
CA PRO A 84 7.30 -7.99 5.12
C PRO A 84 8.39 -9.05 5.31
N LEU A 85 8.37 -9.83 6.39
CA LEU A 85 9.29 -10.95 6.55
C LEU A 85 9.16 -11.97 5.41
N VAL A 86 7.94 -12.40 5.10
CA VAL A 86 7.67 -13.30 3.95
C VAL A 86 8.15 -12.67 2.64
N LEU A 87 7.82 -11.40 2.39
CA LEU A 87 8.26 -10.69 1.18
C LEU A 87 9.78 -10.76 1.01
N PHE A 88 10.52 -10.34 2.06
CA PHE A 88 11.98 -10.26 1.99
C PHE A 88 12.65 -11.62 1.98
N THR A 89 12.15 -12.60 2.73
CA THR A 89 12.71 -13.95 2.73
C THR A 89 12.52 -14.63 1.38
N VAL A 90 11.31 -14.59 0.81
CA VAL A 90 11.02 -15.27 -0.46
C VAL A 90 11.81 -14.64 -1.61
N TYR A 91 11.78 -13.31 -1.75
CA TYR A 91 12.53 -12.64 -2.81
C TYR A 91 14.05 -12.67 -2.57
N GLY A 92 14.50 -12.62 -1.31
CA GLY A 92 15.92 -12.76 -0.98
C GLY A 92 16.45 -14.15 -1.36
N VAL A 93 15.68 -15.21 -1.16
CA VAL A 93 16.09 -16.58 -1.55
C VAL A 93 16.04 -16.76 -3.07
N VAL A 94 14.99 -16.29 -3.75
CA VAL A 94 14.84 -16.47 -5.21
C VAL A 94 15.78 -15.56 -6.01
N GLY A 95 15.99 -14.33 -5.55
CA GLY A 95 16.78 -13.33 -6.25
C GLY A 95 16.04 -12.65 -7.40
N ILE A 96 16.55 -11.49 -7.81
CA ILE A 96 16.10 -10.72 -8.97
C ILE A 96 17.34 -10.34 -9.79
N ASN A 97 17.38 -10.79 -11.03
CA ASN A 97 18.44 -10.41 -11.97
C ASN A 97 18.40 -8.91 -12.25
N ASN A 98 19.57 -8.31 -12.41
CA ASN A 98 19.72 -6.89 -12.69
C ASN A 98 20.86 -6.65 -13.67
N ALA A 99 20.79 -5.52 -14.37
CA ALA A 99 21.81 -5.09 -15.33
C ALA A 99 23.02 -4.40 -14.65
N HIS A 100 23.00 -4.24 -13.33
CA HIS A 100 24.01 -3.49 -12.56
C HIS A 100 25.12 -4.37 -11.99
N GLY A 101 25.13 -5.68 -12.28
CA GLY A 101 26.13 -6.62 -11.78
C GLY A 101 26.04 -6.89 -10.28
N ILE A 102 24.97 -6.45 -9.59
CA ILE A 102 24.75 -6.74 -8.17
C ILE A 102 24.30 -8.18 -8.02
N ASN A 103 24.74 -8.84 -6.94
CA ASN A 103 24.25 -10.17 -6.58
C ASN A 103 22.69 -10.21 -6.60
N PRO A 104 22.06 -11.17 -7.32
CA PRO A 104 20.60 -11.17 -7.49
C PRO A 104 19.80 -11.19 -6.19
N HIS A 105 20.30 -11.84 -5.14
CA HIS A 105 19.64 -11.93 -3.84
C HIS A 105 19.66 -10.59 -3.10
N LEU A 106 20.83 -9.93 -3.09
CA LEU A 106 20.99 -8.60 -2.51
C LEU A 106 20.13 -7.58 -3.27
N TRP A 107 20.15 -7.64 -4.60
CA TRP A 107 19.33 -6.75 -5.43
C TRP A 107 17.84 -6.94 -5.15
N ALA A 108 17.38 -8.18 -5.01
CA ALA A 108 15.99 -8.46 -4.66
C ALA A 108 15.61 -7.86 -3.31
N LEU A 109 16.45 -8.01 -2.29
CA LEU A 109 16.21 -7.42 -0.97
C LEU A 109 16.13 -5.89 -1.03
N LEU A 110 17.07 -5.25 -1.72
CA LEU A 110 17.07 -3.78 -1.90
C LEU A 110 15.82 -3.31 -2.65
N PHE A 111 15.50 -3.96 -3.77
CA PHE A 111 14.36 -3.59 -4.60
C PHE A 111 13.03 -3.77 -3.85
N CYS A 112 12.84 -4.91 -3.19
CA CYS A 112 11.66 -5.17 -2.36
C CYS A 112 11.58 -4.20 -1.17
N PHE A 113 12.69 -3.85 -0.53
CA PHE A 113 12.71 -2.90 0.57
C PHE A 113 12.25 -1.51 0.11
N LEU A 114 12.80 -1.03 -1.01
CA LEU A 114 12.41 0.27 -1.57
C LEU A 114 10.92 0.28 -1.95
N ALA A 115 10.46 -0.72 -2.69
CA ALA A 115 9.05 -0.86 -3.04
C ALA A 115 8.14 -0.95 -1.80
N PHE A 116 8.55 -1.68 -0.77
CA PHE A 116 7.80 -1.79 0.48
C PHE A 116 7.65 -0.45 1.20
N VAL A 117 8.74 0.31 1.32
CA VAL A 117 8.70 1.67 1.91
C VAL A 117 7.77 2.58 1.11
N TYR A 118 7.87 2.54 -0.22
CA TYR A 118 6.99 3.28 -1.10
C TYR A 118 5.51 2.88 -0.90
N ASN A 119 5.24 1.58 -0.83
CA ASN A 119 3.89 1.06 -0.66
C ASN A 119 3.31 1.34 0.72
N ILE A 120 4.10 1.47 1.79
CA ILE A 120 3.58 1.95 3.09
C ILE A 120 2.94 3.33 2.92
N MET A 121 3.59 4.22 2.16
CA MET A 121 3.10 5.58 1.96
C MET A 121 1.78 5.60 1.18
N GLU A 122 1.69 4.81 0.11
CA GLU A 122 0.46 4.63 -0.66
C GLU A 122 -0.66 3.99 0.16
N GLU A 123 -0.38 2.86 0.82
CA GLU A 123 -1.40 2.13 1.57
C GLU A 123 -1.89 2.89 2.79
N TYR A 124 -1.05 3.77 3.38
CA TYR A 124 -1.48 4.68 4.44
C TYR A 124 -2.61 5.61 3.97
N ALA A 125 -2.55 6.08 2.71
CA ALA A 125 -3.59 6.89 2.10
C ALA A 125 -4.78 6.05 1.63
N TRP A 126 -4.56 5.05 0.77
CA TRP A 126 -5.62 4.34 0.07
C TRP A 126 -6.33 3.28 0.91
N ARG A 127 -5.59 2.58 1.77
CA ARG A 127 -6.11 1.49 2.63
C ARG A 127 -6.26 1.91 4.08
N GLY A 128 -5.55 2.96 4.51
CA GLY A 128 -5.81 3.68 5.75
C GLY A 128 -6.92 4.71 5.56
N TRP A 129 -6.56 5.93 5.16
CA TRP A 129 -7.45 7.08 5.28
C TRP A 129 -8.73 6.94 4.46
N VAL A 130 -8.65 6.56 3.19
CA VAL A 130 -9.83 6.43 2.31
C VAL A 130 -10.82 5.39 2.86
N ILE A 131 -10.32 4.27 3.37
CA ILE A 131 -11.14 3.20 3.96
C ILE A 131 -11.82 3.67 5.24
N ASP A 132 -11.12 4.41 6.10
CA ASP A 132 -11.69 4.99 7.32
C ASP A 132 -12.71 6.09 6.99
N ALA A 133 -12.45 6.93 5.98
CA ALA A 133 -13.33 8.01 5.53
C ALA A 133 -14.68 7.49 5.00
N LEU A 134 -14.67 6.33 4.33
CA LEU A 134 -15.88 5.64 3.89
C LEU A 134 -16.72 5.09 5.06
N GLY A 135 -16.17 5.00 6.28
CA GLY A 135 -16.91 4.66 7.50
C GLY A 135 -17.48 3.23 7.48
N ASN A 136 -18.73 3.04 7.88
CA ASN A 136 -19.32 1.70 8.05
C ASN A 136 -19.98 1.12 6.77
N VAL A 137 -19.59 1.60 5.58
CA VAL A 137 -20.07 0.99 4.33
C VAL A 137 -19.49 -0.41 4.13
N HIS A 138 -20.21 -1.23 3.37
CA HIS A 138 -19.83 -2.61 3.09
C HIS A 138 -18.46 -2.71 2.41
N TYR A 139 -17.71 -3.79 2.69
CA TYR A 139 -16.34 -3.95 2.21
C TYR A 139 -16.24 -3.84 0.68
N VAL A 140 -17.21 -4.41 -0.05
CA VAL A 140 -17.28 -4.36 -1.52
C VAL A 140 -17.26 -2.91 -2.02
N VAL A 141 -18.08 -2.04 -1.43
CA VAL A 141 -18.14 -0.63 -1.80
C VAL A 141 -16.81 0.06 -1.50
N LYS A 142 -16.19 -0.26 -0.36
CA LYS A 142 -14.87 0.29 -0.02
C LYS A 142 -13.80 -0.09 -1.04
N SER A 143 -13.76 -1.37 -1.42
CA SER A 143 -12.81 -1.90 -2.39
C SER A 143 -13.02 -1.30 -3.78
N MET A 144 -14.27 -1.19 -4.23
CA MET A 144 -14.59 -0.57 -5.52
C MET A 144 -14.19 0.91 -5.54
N VAL A 145 -14.64 1.70 -4.57
CA VAL A 145 -14.32 3.14 -4.51
C VAL A 145 -12.82 3.36 -4.42
N SER A 146 -12.15 2.70 -3.48
CA SER A 146 -10.68 2.81 -3.32
C SER A 146 -9.95 2.38 -4.60
N GLY A 147 -10.35 1.26 -5.22
CA GLY A 147 -9.72 0.76 -6.45
C GLY A 147 -9.88 1.68 -7.65
N VAL A 148 -11.07 2.27 -7.85
CA VAL A 148 -11.32 3.24 -8.92
C VAL A 148 -10.51 4.52 -8.70
N LEU A 149 -10.57 5.11 -7.50
CA LEU A 149 -9.81 6.31 -7.18
C LEU A 149 -8.30 6.08 -7.36
N TRP A 150 -7.81 4.93 -6.91
CA TRP A 150 -6.41 4.55 -7.05
C TRP A 150 -6.00 4.34 -8.51
N ALA A 151 -6.85 3.74 -9.35
CA ALA A 151 -6.59 3.58 -10.78
C ALA A 151 -6.47 4.94 -11.51
N PHE A 152 -7.40 5.86 -11.27
CA PHE A 152 -7.37 7.18 -11.89
C PHE A 152 -6.20 8.04 -11.40
N TRP A 153 -5.79 7.89 -10.13
CA TRP A 153 -4.59 8.54 -9.61
C TRP A 153 -3.32 8.13 -10.38
N HIS A 154 -3.21 6.89 -10.83
CA HIS A 154 -2.09 6.41 -11.65
C HIS A 154 -1.97 7.06 -13.02
N LEU A 155 -3.02 7.69 -13.55
CA LEU A 155 -2.94 8.48 -14.79
C LEU A 155 -1.92 9.63 -14.66
N LEU A 156 -1.63 10.08 -13.44
CA LEU A 156 -0.61 11.11 -13.19
C LEU A 156 0.80 10.53 -13.05
N ILE A 157 0.93 9.21 -12.92
CA ILE A 157 2.18 8.52 -12.55
C ILE A 157 2.77 7.77 -13.73
N PHE A 158 1.98 6.95 -14.42
CA PHE A 158 2.49 6.22 -15.56
C PHE A 158 2.44 7.09 -16.81
N ALA A 159 3.49 7.01 -17.63
CA ALA A 159 3.54 7.69 -18.91
C ALA A 159 2.54 7.06 -19.89
N ASP A 160 2.43 5.74 -19.86
CA ASP A 160 1.46 4.94 -20.59
C ASP A 160 1.11 3.65 -19.84
N PHE A 161 0.15 2.90 -20.37
CA PHE A 161 -0.36 1.66 -19.77
C PHE A 161 -0.21 0.45 -20.70
N ASN A 162 0.65 0.52 -21.71
CA ASN A 162 0.78 -0.53 -22.70
C ASN A 162 1.24 -1.85 -22.09
N GLN A 163 2.13 -1.82 -21.09
CA GLN A 163 2.56 -3.00 -20.35
C GLN A 163 1.43 -3.74 -19.62
N TYR A 164 0.30 -3.06 -19.39
CA TYR A 164 -0.89 -3.62 -18.76
C TYR A 164 -2.01 -3.96 -19.75
N GLY A 165 -1.81 -3.75 -21.06
CA GLY A 165 -2.87 -3.89 -22.07
C GLY A 165 -3.83 -2.68 -22.14
N GLY A 166 -3.40 -1.53 -21.64
CA GLY A 166 -4.16 -0.27 -21.64
C GLY A 166 -4.79 0.09 -20.29
N PHE A 167 -5.25 1.34 -20.17
CA PHE A 167 -5.75 1.88 -18.91
C PHE A 167 -6.93 1.11 -18.33
N TRP A 168 -7.87 0.65 -19.16
CA TRP A 168 -9.07 -0.06 -18.68
C TRP A 168 -8.74 -1.43 -18.09
N VAL A 169 -7.76 -2.15 -18.66
CA VAL A 169 -7.27 -3.42 -18.11
C VAL A 169 -6.53 -3.17 -16.80
N PHE A 170 -5.69 -2.13 -16.76
CA PHE A 170 -5.04 -1.69 -15.53
C PHE A 170 -6.06 -1.29 -14.44
N MET A 171 -7.11 -0.58 -14.79
CA MET A 171 -8.18 -0.20 -13.87
C MET A 171 -8.90 -1.42 -13.31
N ALA A 172 -9.23 -2.41 -14.16
CA ALA A 172 -9.81 -3.67 -13.71
C ALA A 172 -8.87 -4.39 -12.73
N PHE A 173 -7.57 -4.41 -13.02
CA PHE A 173 -6.54 -4.93 -12.13
C PHE A 173 -6.51 -4.18 -10.78
N CYS A 174 -6.50 -2.84 -10.79
CA CYS A 174 -6.56 -2.03 -9.57
C CYS A 174 -7.80 -2.32 -8.72
N VAL A 175 -8.97 -2.47 -9.34
CA VAL A 175 -10.22 -2.77 -8.63
C VAL A 175 -10.13 -4.15 -7.99
N VAL A 176 -9.78 -5.20 -8.74
CA VAL A 176 -9.63 -6.56 -8.22
C VAL A 176 -8.61 -6.61 -7.10
N PHE A 177 -7.44 -6.01 -7.32
CA PHE A 177 -6.38 -6.01 -6.32
C PHE A 177 -6.74 -5.21 -5.07
N SER A 178 -7.55 -4.16 -5.21
CA SER A 178 -8.07 -3.40 -4.07
C SER A 178 -8.97 -4.21 -3.15
N PHE A 179 -9.64 -5.26 -3.62
CA PHE A 179 -10.35 -6.20 -2.73
C PHE A 179 -9.38 -6.89 -1.77
N ILE A 180 -8.26 -7.39 -2.29
CA ILE A 180 -7.25 -8.11 -1.51
C ILE A 180 -6.62 -7.16 -0.48
N LEU A 181 -6.20 -5.98 -0.93
CA LEU A 181 -5.54 -5.00 -0.07
C LEU A 181 -6.49 -4.42 1.00
N THR A 182 -7.75 -4.12 0.62
CA THR A 182 -8.76 -3.67 1.58
C THR A 182 -9.09 -4.76 2.59
N PHE A 183 -9.21 -6.02 2.15
CA PHE A 183 -9.41 -7.14 3.07
C PHE A 183 -8.25 -7.27 4.04
N ALA A 184 -7.00 -7.24 3.57
CA ALA A 184 -5.82 -7.30 4.41
C ALA A 184 -5.77 -6.16 5.45
N ALA A 185 -6.05 -4.94 5.02
CA ALA A 185 -6.09 -3.76 5.88
C ALA A 185 -7.18 -3.88 6.96
N LEU A 186 -8.40 -4.26 6.58
CA LEU A 186 -9.52 -4.42 7.52
C LEU A 186 -9.32 -5.60 8.48
N ARG A 187 -8.71 -6.69 8.00
CA ARG A 187 -8.48 -7.93 8.75
C ARG A 187 -7.42 -7.77 9.82
N THR A 188 -6.32 -7.08 9.48
CA THR A 188 -5.13 -6.91 10.35
C THR A 188 -5.16 -5.60 11.12
N LYS A 189 -5.90 -4.61 10.62
CA LYS A 189 -5.84 -3.19 11.02
C LYS A 189 -4.46 -2.56 10.81
N SER A 190 -3.61 -3.18 10.00
CA SER A 190 -2.24 -2.77 9.72
C SER A 190 -2.11 -2.22 8.29
N VAL A 191 -1.30 -1.18 8.11
CA VAL A 191 -0.84 -0.70 6.80
C VAL A 191 0.32 -1.53 6.25
N VAL A 192 1.17 -2.06 7.14
CA VAL A 192 2.31 -2.92 6.74
C VAL A 192 1.85 -4.17 5.98
N ALA A 193 0.74 -4.79 6.39
CA ALA A 193 0.20 -5.97 5.72
C ALA A 193 -0.17 -5.70 4.24
N PRO A 194 -1.09 -4.77 3.90
CA PRO A 194 -1.38 -4.45 2.51
C PRO A 194 -0.16 -3.86 1.78
N ALA A 195 0.76 -3.15 2.44
CA ALA A 195 1.97 -2.63 1.77
C ALA A 195 2.91 -3.73 1.29
N ALA A 196 3.12 -4.77 2.10
CA ALA A 196 3.90 -5.95 1.71
C ALA A 196 3.19 -6.75 0.60
N ILE A 197 1.85 -6.85 0.67
CA ILE A 197 1.05 -7.48 -0.39
C ILE A 197 1.14 -6.65 -1.69
N HIS A 198 1.07 -5.34 -1.62
CA HIS A 198 1.26 -4.48 -2.79
C HIS A 198 2.66 -4.66 -3.38
N ALA A 199 3.68 -4.80 -2.53
CA ALA A 199 5.06 -4.96 -2.97
C ALA A 199 5.35 -6.32 -3.64
N PHE A 200 4.57 -7.39 -3.42
CA PHE A 200 4.88 -8.66 -4.10
C PHE A 200 4.61 -8.61 -5.60
N ILE A 201 3.79 -7.68 -6.09
CA ILE A 201 3.45 -7.59 -7.53
C ILE A 201 4.58 -6.97 -8.37
N ILE A 202 5.71 -6.65 -7.73
CA ILE A 202 6.93 -6.17 -8.41
C ILE A 202 7.33 -7.07 -9.60
N GLN A 203 7.14 -8.39 -9.50
CA GLN A 203 7.39 -9.32 -10.61
C GLN A 203 6.27 -10.35 -10.75
N THR A 204 5.98 -10.76 -11.98
CA THR A 204 5.12 -11.92 -12.27
C THR A 204 5.97 -13.19 -12.38
N ASN A 205 6.50 -13.66 -11.25
CA ASN A 205 7.38 -14.83 -11.19
C ASN A 205 6.95 -15.83 -10.08
N ILE A 206 7.73 -16.91 -9.91
CA ILE A 206 7.44 -17.92 -8.87
C ILE A 206 7.48 -17.35 -7.45
N ALA A 207 8.36 -16.37 -7.17
CA ALA A 207 8.43 -15.71 -5.87
C ALA A 207 7.11 -14.99 -5.54
N ALA A 208 6.51 -14.31 -6.52
CA ALA A 208 5.21 -13.67 -6.36
C ALA A 208 4.09 -14.67 -6.03
N VAL A 209 4.08 -15.83 -6.69
CA VAL A 209 3.10 -16.90 -6.41
C VAL A 209 3.27 -17.44 -4.99
N VAL A 210 4.51 -17.71 -4.57
CA VAL A 210 4.80 -18.18 -3.21
C VAL A 210 4.41 -17.14 -2.16
N CYS A 211 4.77 -15.87 -2.36
CA CYS A 211 4.34 -14.76 -1.51
C CYS A 211 2.82 -14.68 -1.42
N PHE A 212 2.11 -14.76 -2.54
CA PHE A 212 0.65 -14.71 -2.58
C PHE A 212 0.01 -15.83 -1.74
N VAL A 213 0.50 -17.06 -1.89
CA VAL A 213 0.01 -18.21 -1.09
C VAL A 213 0.28 -17.99 0.39
N LEU A 214 1.50 -17.60 0.77
CA LEU A 214 1.86 -17.37 2.17
C LEU A 214 1.07 -16.21 2.79
N PHE A 215 0.84 -15.12 2.05
CA PHE A 215 -0.01 -14.02 2.51
C PHE A 215 -1.48 -14.44 2.66
N ALA A 216 -2.01 -15.24 1.73
CA ALA A 216 -3.35 -15.79 1.86
C ALA A 216 -3.47 -16.64 3.13
N LEU A 217 -2.50 -17.51 3.41
CA LEU A 217 -2.46 -18.31 4.65
C LEU A 217 -2.41 -17.41 5.89
N LEU A 218 -1.52 -16.41 5.93
CA LEU A 218 -1.45 -15.46 7.03
C LEU A 218 -2.78 -14.74 7.29
N LEU A 219 -3.50 -14.37 6.23
CA LEU A 219 -4.79 -13.69 6.34
C LEU A 219 -5.93 -14.63 6.77
N VAL A 220 -5.94 -15.88 6.29
CA VAL A 220 -6.92 -16.91 6.68
C VAL A 220 -6.79 -17.24 8.16
N PHE A 221 -5.56 -17.43 8.64
CA PHE A 221 -5.27 -17.77 10.04
C PHE A 221 -5.13 -16.56 10.96
N TRP A 222 -5.32 -15.34 10.45
CA TRP A 222 -5.26 -14.14 11.29
C TRP A 222 -6.33 -14.20 12.39
N PRO A 223 -6.10 -13.73 13.63
CA PRO A 223 -7.15 -13.74 14.67
C PRO A 223 -8.31 -12.82 14.30
N LYS A 224 -9.57 -13.29 14.38
CA LYS A 224 -10.76 -12.42 14.19
C LYS A 224 -10.74 -11.31 15.25
N ILE A 225 -11.01 -10.07 14.85
CA ILE A 225 -10.98 -8.89 15.75
C ILE A 225 -11.86 -9.09 17.00
N GLY A 226 -12.99 -9.78 16.86
CA GLY A 226 -13.89 -10.11 17.98
C GLY A 226 -13.35 -11.14 19.00
N ASN A 227 -12.33 -11.92 18.66
CA ASN A 227 -11.75 -12.93 19.56
C ASN A 227 -10.72 -12.33 20.54
N ILE A 228 -10.20 -11.13 20.26
CA ILE A 228 -9.17 -10.45 21.07
C ILE A 228 -9.78 -9.82 22.35
N VAL A 229 -11.05 -9.42 22.31
CA VAL A 229 -11.75 -8.85 23.48
C VAL A 229 -12.10 -9.93 24.51
N LYS A 230 -12.34 -11.18 24.08
CA LYS A 230 -12.72 -12.27 24.98
C LYS A 230 -11.56 -12.81 25.83
N THR A 231 -10.31 -12.63 25.43
CA THR A 231 -9.13 -13.12 26.16
C THR A 231 -8.62 -12.15 27.22
N LYS A 232 -9.18 -10.93 27.31
CA LYS A 232 -8.88 -9.93 28.35
C LYS A 232 -10.00 -9.81 29.41
N LYS A 233 -10.63 -10.91 29.82
CA LYS A 233 -11.35 -10.91 31.09
C LYS A 233 -10.29 -11.03 32.20
N PRO A 234 -10.21 -10.08 33.17
CA PRO A 234 -9.32 -10.25 34.30
C PRO A 234 -9.72 -11.51 35.08
N ALA A 235 -8.74 -12.32 35.45
CA ALA A 235 -8.92 -13.31 36.50
C ALA A 235 -9.37 -12.55 37.76
N VAL A 236 -10.51 -12.96 38.30
CA VAL A 236 -11.07 -12.48 39.57
C VAL A 236 -10.16 -12.89 40.71
#